data_AF-A0A8B6C0B8-F1
#
_entry.id   AF-A0A8B6C0B8-F1
#
_cell.length_a   1.000
_cell.length_b   1.000
_cell.length_c   1.000
_cell.angle_alpha   90.00
_cell.angle_beta   90.00
_cell.angle_gamma   90.00
#
_symmetry.space_group_name_H-M   'P 1'
#
loop_
_entity.id
_entity.type
_entity.pdbx_description
1 polymer ?
#
loop_
_entity_poly.entity_id
_entity_poly.type
_entity_poly.pdbx_seq_one_letter_code
_entity_poly.pdbx_strand_id
1 'polypeptide(L)'
;MTVGYLGNILLVSQFNRATDRIKFIDKLTAKYGPIFRMFLGPYQIVFVQGHKHVLDVIRKRGHDFVNRPDFIPGIKLGQNVVGGSGIVFANGDEWKGRRKFALQAMRDFGVGKTSL
;
A
#
# COMPACT_ATOMS: atom_id res chain seq x y z
N MET A 1 -17.36 14.94 -10.24
CA MET A 1 -16.90 14.83 -11.64
C MET A 1 -15.38 14.73 -11.61
N THR A 2 -14.80 13.66 -12.14
CA THR A 2 -13.34 13.50 -12.30
C THR A 2 -12.87 14.48 -13.37
N VAL A 3 -11.87 15.31 -13.04
CA VAL A 3 -11.38 16.37 -13.95
C VAL A 3 -10.17 15.85 -14.71
N GLY A 4 -10.31 15.56 -16.02
CA GLY A 4 -9.21 15.28 -16.95
C GLY A 4 -8.04 14.43 -16.41
N TYR A 5 -6.81 14.75 -16.84
CA TYR A 5 -5.56 14.08 -16.41
C TYR A 5 -5.25 14.18 -14.90
N LEU A 6 -5.88 15.11 -14.18
CA LEU A 6 -5.68 15.30 -12.73
C LEU A 6 -6.54 14.35 -11.89
N GLY A 7 -7.65 13.85 -12.44
CA GLY A 7 -8.61 13.02 -11.74
C GLY A 7 -9.15 13.72 -10.50
N ASN A 8 -8.91 13.11 -9.33
CA ASN A 8 -9.34 13.58 -8.01
C ASN A 8 -8.15 14.00 -7.13
N ILE A 9 -6.96 14.24 -7.70
CA ILE A 9 -5.75 14.52 -6.91
C ILE A 9 -5.91 15.76 -6.02
N LEU A 10 -6.58 16.81 -6.53
CA LEU A 10 -6.84 18.05 -5.80
C LEU A 10 -7.77 17.84 -4.60
N LEU A 11 -8.73 16.92 -4.72
CA LEU A 11 -9.65 16.57 -3.65
C LEU A 11 -8.96 15.85 -2.49
N VAL A 12 -7.82 15.21 -2.75
CA VAL A 12 -7.04 14.51 -1.72
C VAL A 12 -5.95 15.41 -1.13
N SER A 13 -5.32 16.26 -1.95
CA SER A 13 -4.22 17.13 -1.52
C SER A 13 -4.65 18.28 -0.59
N GLN A 14 -5.94 18.59 -0.52
CA GLN A 14 -6.50 19.63 0.36
C GLN A 14 -6.45 19.29 1.86
N PHE A 15 -6.07 18.06 2.23
CA PHE A 15 -6.07 17.60 3.62
C PHE A 15 -4.66 17.52 4.20
N ASN A 16 -4.31 18.50 5.04
CA ASN A 16 -3.02 18.56 5.73
C ASN A 16 -2.91 17.56 6.90
N ARG A 17 -4.02 17.23 7.58
CA ARG A 17 -4.01 16.27 8.71
C ARG A 17 -4.44 14.88 8.25
N ALA A 18 -3.81 13.86 8.83
CA ALA A 18 -4.15 12.45 8.57
C ALA A 18 -5.61 12.13 8.92
N THR A 19 -6.11 12.69 10.02
CA THR A 19 -7.50 12.49 10.49
C THR A 19 -8.52 12.98 9.48
N ASP A 20 -8.24 14.09 8.79
CA ASP A 20 -9.18 14.67 7.81
C ASP A 20 -9.25 13.80 6.55
N ARG A 21 -8.13 13.19 6.14
CA ARG A 21 -8.08 12.21 5.04
C ARG A 21 -8.93 10.97 5.36
N ILE A 22 -8.81 10.42 6.56
CA ILE A 22 -9.59 9.23 6.98
C ILE A 22 -11.09 9.57 6.93
N LYS A 23 -11.51 10.69 7.52
CA LYS A 23 -12.91 11.14 7.48
C LYS A 23 -13.43 11.36 6.06
N PHE A 24 -12.59 11.84 5.16
CA PHE A 24 -12.95 12.00 3.75
C PHE A 24 -13.18 10.64 3.07
N ILE A 25 -12.30 9.66 3.29
CA ILE A 25 -12.49 8.30 2.79
C ILE A 25 -13.76 7.67 3.39
N ASP A 26 -14.04 7.88 4.68
CA ASP A 26 -15.27 7.39 5.32
C ASP A 26 -16.53 7.94 4.63
N LYS A 27 -16.54 9.23 4.28
CA LYS A 27 -17.64 9.85 3.53
C LYS A 27 -17.80 9.25 2.13
N LEU A 28 -16.68 8.96 1.46
CA LEU A 28 -16.72 8.33 0.14
C LEU A 28 -17.23 6.90 0.23
N THR A 29 -16.81 6.14 1.24
CA THR A 29 -17.29 4.79 1.51
C THR A 29 -18.78 4.77 1.83
N ALA A 30 -19.28 5.74 2.61
CA ALA A 30 -20.71 5.88 2.85
C ALA A 30 -21.51 6.14 1.56
N LYS A 31 -20.91 6.84 0.59
CA LYS A 31 -21.57 7.21 -0.68
C LYS A 31 -21.48 6.11 -1.75
N TYR A 32 -20.33 5.49 -1.91
CA TYR A 32 -20.03 4.56 -3.02
C TYR A 32 -19.90 3.10 -2.59
N GLY A 33 -19.91 2.83 -1.28
CA GLY A 33 -19.75 1.51 -0.70
C GLY A 33 -18.31 1.21 -0.25
N PRO A 34 -18.09 0.06 0.41
CA PRO A 34 -16.82 -0.33 1.04
C PRO A 34 -15.67 -0.56 0.06
N ILE A 35 -15.96 -0.76 -1.22
CA ILE A 35 -14.96 -0.92 -2.28
C ILE A 35 -15.31 0.05 -3.38
N PHE A 36 -14.42 1.01 -3.65
CA PHE A 36 -14.62 1.99 -4.71
C PHE A 36 -13.30 2.34 -5.37
N ARG A 37 -13.36 2.87 -6.60
CA ARG A 37 -12.20 3.32 -7.35
C ARG A 37 -12.14 4.84 -7.42
N MET A 38 -10.93 5.37 -7.44
CA MET A 38 -10.63 6.78 -7.62
C MET A 38 -9.44 6.95 -8.55
N PHE A 39 -9.46 7.99 -9.37
CA PHE A 39 -8.30 8.38 -10.17
C PHE A 39 -7.50 9.45 -9.41
N LEU A 40 -6.22 9.21 -9.14
CA LEU A 40 -5.27 10.21 -8.65
C LEU A 40 -4.28 10.52 -9.77
N GLY A 41 -4.52 11.61 -10.49
CA GLY A 41 -3.80 11.88 -11.72
C GLY A 41 -3.97 10.72 -12.73
N PRO A 42 -2.86 10.16 -13.27
CA PRO A 42 -2.92 9.01 -14.17
C PRO A 42 -3.13 7.66 -13.46
N TYR A 43 -3.07 7.62 -12.12
CA TYR A 43 -3.15 6.36 -11.37
C TYR A 43 -4.59 6.06 -10.96
N GLN A 44 -5.10 4.89 -11.38
CA GLN A 44 -6.34 4.36 -10.84
C GLN A 44 -6.05 3.62 -9.53
N ILE A 45 -6.68 4.06 -8.44
CA ILE A 45 -6.53 3.49 -7.11
C ILE A 45 -7.85 2.90 -6.65
N VAL A 46 -7.81 1.66 -6.15
CA VAL A 46 -8.95 1.01 -5.53
C VAL A 46 -8.82 1.13 -4.02
N PHE A 47 -9.83 1.71 -3.39
CA PHE A 47 -9.97 1.79 -1.95
C PHE A 47 -10.77 0.59 -1.47
N VAL A 48 -10.25 -0.08 -0.44
CA VAL A 48 -10.88 -1.22 0.22
C VAL A 48 -11.01 -0.87 1.69
N GLN A 49 -12.23 -0.67 2.15
CA GLN A 49 -12.54 -0.33 3.53
C GLN A 49 -13.36 -1.44 4.19
N GLY A 50 -13.14 -1.64 5.49
CA GLY A 50 -13.81 -2.65 6.30
C GLY A 50 -12.95 -3.88 6.53
N HIS A 51 -12.94 -4.35 7.78
CA HIS A 51 -12.06 -5.42 8.24
C HIS A 51 -12.16 -6.70 7.39
N LYS A 52 -13.38 -7.13 7.05
CA LYS A 52 -13.63 -8.32 6.23
C LYS A 52 -12.98 -8.20 4.84
N HIS A 53 -13.22 -7.08 4.14
CA HIS A 53 -12.72 -6.88 2.78
C HIS A 53 -11.20 -6.73 2.75
N VAL A 54 -10.63 -6.01 3.72
CA VAL A 54 -9.17 -5.87 3.85
C VAL A 54 -8.52 -7.23 4.12
N LEU A 55 -9.08 -8.04 5.02
CA LEU A 55 -8.57 -9.39 5.28
C LEU A 55 -8.69 -10.30 4.06
N ASP A 56 -9.81 -10.24 3.34
CA ASP A 56 -10.00 -11.03 2.12
C ASP A 56 -8.92 -10.68 1.07
N VAL A 57 -8.63 -9.40 0.87
CA VAL A 57 -7.59 -8.93 -0.05
C VAL A 57 -6.21 -9.40 0.38
N ILE A 58 -5.84 -9.18 1.65
CA ILE A 58 -4.49 -9.48 2.16
C ILE A 58 -4.24 -11.00 2.23
N ARG A 59 -5.24 -11.79 2.64
CA ARG A 59 -5.07 -13.25 2.82
C ARG A 59 -5.31 -14.04 1.55
N LYS A 60 -6.43 -13.84 0.87
CA LYS A 60 -6.81 -14.67 -0.29
C LYS A 60 -6.11 -14.23 -1.57
N ARG A 61 -5.84 -12.93 -1.70
CA ARG A 61 -5.19 -12.33 -2.88
C ARG A 61 -3.84 -11.72 -2.56
N GLY A 62 -3.22 -12.10 -1.44
CA GLY A 62 -1.95 -11.51 -0.99
C GLY A 62 -0.85 -11.58 -2.05
N HIS A 63 -0.88 -12.59 -2.93
CA HIS A 63 0.05 -12.72 -4.05
C HIS A 63 -0.11 -11.63 -5.12
N ASP A 64 -1.34 -11.17 -5.37
CA ASP A 64 -1.65 -10.14 -6.38
C ASP A 64 -1.22 -8.75 -5.90
N PHE A 65 -1.12 -8.56 -4.58
CA PHE A 65 -0.80 -7.28 -3.94
C PHE A 65 0.60 -7.25 -3.30
N VAL A 66 1.55 -8.07 -3.80
CA VAL A 66 2.93 -8.13 -3.29
C VAL A 66 3.73 -6.86 -3.62
N ASN A 67 3.41 -6.21 -4.74
CA ASN A 67 4.21 -5.12 -5.27
C ASN A 67 3.96 -3.78 -4.57
N ARG A 68 5.00 -2.94 -4.50
CA ARG A 68 4.92 -1.57 -3.98
C ARG A 68 4.40 -0.63 -5.07
N PRO A 69 3.52 0.31 -4.72
CA PRO A 69 2.97 1.25 -5.68
C PRO A 69 3.94 2.38 -6.03
N ASP A 70 4.20 2.54 -7.33
CA ASP A 70 5.13 3.55 -7.87
C ASP A 70 4.60 4.99 -7.78
N PHE A 71 3.31 5.17 -7.49
CA PHE A 71 2.73 6.51 -7.30
C PHE A 71 3.11 7.14 -5.96
N ILE A 72 3.64 6.35 -5.00
CA ILE A 72 4.11 6.86 -3.71
C ILE A 72 5.53 7.40 -3.88
N PRO A 73 5.79 8.71 -3.65
CA PRO A 73 7.10 9.31 -3.91
C PRO A 73 8.28 8.60 -3.23
N GLY A 74 8.11 8.17 -1.98
CA GLY A 74 9.17 7.46 -1.24
C GLY A 74 9.50 6.07 -1.82
N ILE A 75 8.49 5.36 -2.34
CA ILE A 75 8.69 4.07 -3.01
C ILE A 75 9.40 4.29 -4.35
N LYS A 76 8.91 5.24 -5.16
CA LYS A 76 9.51 5.58 -6.44
C LYS A 76 10.96 6.05 -6.29
N LEU A 77 11.24 6.83 -5.25
CA LEU A 77 12.61 7.24 -4.93
C LEU A 77 13.47 6.02 -4.61
N GLY A 78 13.00 5.08 -3.77
CA GLY A 78 13.73 3.85 -3.50
C GLY A 78 13.95 3.00 -4.76
N GLN A 79 12.97 2.92 -5.64
CA GLN A 79 13.11 2.24 -6.94
C GLN A 79 14.21 2.88 -7.80
N ASN A 80 14.28 4.21 -7.83
CA ASN A 80 15.26 4.93 -8.64
C ASN A 80 16.67 4.93 -8.03
N VAL A 81 16.77 5.08 -6.70
CA VAL A 81 18.06 5.28 -6.00
C VAL A 81 18.73 3.95 -5.67
N VAL A 82 17.96 2.95 -5.22
CA VAL A 82 18.50 1.63 -4.87
C VAL A 82 18.07 0.53 -5.84
N GLY A 83 17.60 0.91 -7.03
CA GLY A 83 17.20 -0.02 -8.09
C GLY A 83 16.00 -0.90 -7.75
N GLY A 84 15.19 -0.49 -6.76
CA GLY A 84 14.10 -1.33 -6.26
C GLY A 84 14.60 -2.54 -5.48
N SER A 85 15.83 -2.51 -4.96
CA SER A 85 16.44 -3.59 -4.18
C SER A 85 16.02 -3.54 -2.70
N GLY A 86 16.29 -4.64 -1.99
CA GLY A 86 16.11 -4.74 -0.53
C GLY A 86 14.73 -5.22 -0.09
N ILE A 87 14.51 -5.32 1.23
CA ILE A 87 13.25 -5.86 1.77
C ILE A 87 12.07 -4.88 1.70
N VAL A 88 12.36 -3.58 1.58
CA VAL A 88 11.36 -2.50 1.60
C VAL A 88 10.86 -2.17 0.18
N PHE A 89 11.76 -2.06 -0.79
CA PHE A 89 11.46 -1.57 -2.15
C PHE A 89 11.36 -2.66 -3.22
N ALA A 90 11.84 -3.89 -2.95
CA ALA A 90 11.73 -4.99 -3.91
C ALA A 90 10.30 -5.49 -4.10
N ASN A 91 10.08 -6.07 -5.27
CA ASN A 91 8.81 -6.59 -5.76
C ASN A 91 8.95 -8.07 -6.18
N GLY A 92 7.82 -8.73 -6.41
CA GLY A 92 7.77 -10.09 -6.95
C GLY A 92 8.58 -11.14 -6.15
N ASP A 93 9.20 -12.07 -6.87
CA ASP A 93 9.92 -13.20 -6.28
C ASP A 93 11.23 -12.80 -5.59
N GLU A 94 11.86 -11.72 -6.05
CA GLU A 94 13.04 -11.16 -5.40
C GLU A 94 12.72 -10.73 -3.96
N TRP A 95 11.60 -10.03 -3.76
CA TRP A 95 11.15 -9.65 -2.43
C TRP A 95 10.84 -10.87 -1.55
N LYS A 96 10.17 -11.89 -2.12
CA LYS A 96 9.85 -13.13 -1.39
C LYS A 96 11.12 -13.83 -0.89
N GLY A 97 12.13 -13.96 -1.76
CA GLY A 97 13.41 -14.56 -1.42
C GLY A 97 14.14 -13.80 -0.31
N ARG A 98 14.30 -12.48 -0.49
CA ARG A 98 14.97 -11.61 0.50
C ARG A 98 14.25 -11.59 1.84
N ARG A 99 12.91 -11.54 1.84
CA ARG A 99 12.09 -11.61 3.05
C ARG A 99 12.29 -12.94 3.78
N LYS A 100 12.28 -14.07 3.06
CA LYS A 100 12.50 -15.40 3.67
C LYS A 100 13.88 -15.48 4.33
N PHE A 101 14.92 -15.03 3.62
CA PHE A 101 16.27 -14.99 4.16
C PHE A 101 16.38 -14.09 5.41
N ALA A 102 15.90 -12.85 5.33
CA ALA A 102 15.97 -11.91 6.46
C ALA A 102 15.19 -12.41 7.68
N LEU A 103 14.01 -13.01 7.48
CA LEU A 103 13.23 -13.62 8.57
C LEU A 103 13.96 -14.80 9.21
N GLN A 104 14.65 -15.62 8.41
CA GLN A 104 15.44 -16.72 8.94
C GLN A 104 16.61 -16.19 9.77
N ALA A 105 17.39 -15.25 9.22
CA ALA A 105 18.50 -14.62 9.93
C ALA A 105 18.04 -13.98 11.25
N MET A 106 16.92 -13.25 11.26
CA MET A 106 16.37 -12.66 12.48
C MET A 106 16.05 -13.71 13.56
N ARG A 107 15.49 -14.87 13.17
CA ARG A 107 15.22 -15.97 14.11
C ARG A 107 16.50 -16.61 14.63
N ASP A 108 17.50 -16.76 13.76
CA ASP A 108 18.81 -17.30 14.13
C ASP A 108 19.50 -16.39 15.17
N PHE A 109 19.38 -15.06 14.99
CA PHE A 109 19.82 -14.03 15.96
C PHE A 109 18.92 -13.90 17.20
N GLY A 110 17.88 -14.73 17.35
CA GLY A 110 17.06 -14.78 18.56
C GLY A 110 15.87 -13.84 18.61
N VAL A 111 15.56 -13.12 17.53
CA VAL A 111 14.34 -12.30 17.45
C VAL A 111 13.11 -13.21 17.53
N GLY A 112 12.25 -12.96 18.51
CA GLY A 112 11.03 -13.74 18.75
C GLY A 112 11.25 -15.05 19.53
N LYS A 113 12.48 -15.34 19.98
CA LYS A 113 12.69 -16.33 21.04
C LYS A 113 12.27 -15.70 22.36
N THR A 114 11.25 -16.24 23.00
CA THR A 114 10.95 -15.93 24.39
C THR A 114 12.07 -16.58 25.21
N SER A 115 12.95 -15.78 25.81
CA SER A 115 13.87 -16.29 26.82
C SER A 115 13.02 -16.91 27.94
N LEU A 116 13.28 -18.18 28.25
CA LEU A 116 12.81 -18.83 29.47
C LEU A 116 13.45 -18.16 30.69
#